data_AF-R1D9V1-F1
#
_entry.id   AF-R1D9V1-F1
#
_cell.length_a   1.000
_cell.length_b   1.000
_cell.length_c   1.000
_cell.angle_alpha   90.00
_cell.angle_beta   90.00
_cell.angle_gamma   90.00
#
_symmetry.space_group_name_H-M   'P 1'
#
loop_
_entity.id
_entity.type
_entity.pdbx_description
1 polymer ?
#
loop_
_entity_poly.entity_id
_entity_poly.type
_entity_poly.pdbx_seq_one_letter_code
_entity_poly.pdbx_strand_id
1 'polypeptide(L)'
;MPGVCFPADTEGVRSTSAFGKEVFSAVAAALGDEPLAQAIVSEKDWRHTYNAHMLKVFEAQLRADPAVALASLKKGLEKATAMDFEPKDGTPAVPLAVAGSIDVKPFGTWAIHGTGNALKTISVPYNGSVLSGASLSFQLDKWVRRGTMEADCAEAIKEGVRLDTFKGRTFILIGAGSELGPLRPLLLAGATVAAVATRKPLSGAAGSAAAEPTYVHDAYSMTQGPNYALAQHMRQWRAMLAYTEGYAVSAPMAPAARTASMLHVHTVATALDGFGYFRPLEAFEPDCLRACLAALLAVELSTPMPALPSPFHLFTRHGFHGGFWRFPYSSDSIGSSAYVLGMVRPWRKEA
;
A
#
# COMPACT_ATOMS: atom_id res chain seq x y z
N MET A 1 -25.97 -6.58 -1.69
CA MET A 1 -25.49 -5.83 -2.87
C MET A 1 -24.51 -6.74 -3.60
N PRO A 2 -24.74 -7.11 -4.86
CA PRO A 2 -24.06 -8.24 -5.46
C PRO A 2 -22.56 -7.99 -5.64
N GLY A 3 -21.75 -8.94 -5.18
CA GLY A 3 -20.31 -8.83 -5.00
C GLY A 3 -19.82 -9.51 -3.71
N VAL A 4 -18.56 -9.27 -3.35
CA VAL A 4 -17.94 -9.83 -2.13
C VAL A 4 -18.53 -9.17 -0.87
N CYS A 5 -18.90 -9.97 0.11
CA CYS A 5 -19.55 -9.55 1.35
C CYS A 5 -18.90 -10.20 2.58
N PHE A 6 -18.83 -9.48 3.70
CA PHE A 6 -18.54 -10.07 5.02
C PHE A 6 -19.57 -11.18 5.31
N PRO A 7 -19.17 -12.35 5.87
CA PRO A 7 -20.06 -13.47 6.08
C PRO A 7 -21.26 -13.10 6.96
N ALA A 8 -22.37 -13.80 6.76
CA ALA A 8 -23.55 -13.68 7.60
C ALA A 8 -23.46 -14.64 8.80
N ASP A 9 -24.00 -14.22 9.95
CA ASP A 9 -24.26 -15.12 11.06
C ASP A 9 -25.53 -15.96 10.85
N THR A 10 -25.90 -16.75 11.86
CA THR A 10 -27.09 -17.63 11.84
C THR A 10 -28.43 -16.88 11.76
N GLU A 11 -28.45 -15.58 12.01
CA GLU A 11 -29.63 -14.71 11.87
C GLU A 11 -29.63 -13.94 10.52
N GLY A 12 -28.60 -14.15 9.69
CA GLY A 12 -28.42 -13.47 8.41
C GLY A 12 -27.71 -12.11 8.50
N VAL A 13 -27.23 -11.72 9.69
CA VAL A 13 -26.64 -10.39 9.92
C VAL A 13 -25.15 -10.40 9.55
N ARG A 14 -24.72 -9.39 8.78
CA ARG A 14 -23.34 -9.27 8.27
C ARG A 14 -22.55 -8.22 9.06
N SER A 15 -21.97 -8.62 10.18
CA SER A 15 -21.27 -7.71 11.11
C SER A 15 -19.78 -7.56 10.80
N THR A 16 -19.39 -6.43 10.21
CA THR A 16 -17.98 -6.16 9.85
C THR A 16 -17.05 -6.07 11.06
N SER A 17 -17.57 -5.61 12.22
CA SER A 17 -16.83 -5.58 13.48
C SER A 17 -16.66 -6.97 14.09
N ALA A 18 -17.65 -7.86 13.97
CA ALA A 18 -17.51 -9.24 14.44
C ALA A 18 -16.47 -9.99 13.62
N PHE A 19 -16.53 -9.88 12.29
CA PHE A 19 -15.54 -10.46 11.38
C PHE A 19 -14.13 -9.91 11.63
N GLY A 20 -13.98 -8.59 11.81
CA GLY A 20 -12.70 -7.99 12.17
C GLY A 20 -12.11 -8.58 13.45
N LYS A 21 -12.92 -8.73 14.51
CA LYS A 21 -12.49 -9.38 15.76
C LYS A 21 -12.11 -10.85 15.54
N GLU A 22 -12.92 -11.61 14.80
CA GLU A 22 -12.65 -13.03 14.51
C GLU A 22 -11.32 -13.23 13.76
N VAL A 23 -11.03 -12.39 12.77
CA VAL A 23 -9.75 -12.46 12.05
C VAL A 23 -8.58 -12.22 13.00
N PHE A 24 -8.59 -11.12 13.76
CA PHE A 24 -7.43 -10.76 14.58
C PHE A 24 -7.28 -11.61 15.86
N SER A 25 -8.37 -12.13 16.44
CA SER A 25 -8.25 -13.11 17.53
C SER A 25 -7.70 -14.45 17.05
N ALA A 26 -8.07 -14.90 15.84
CA ALA A 26 -7.49 -16.10 15.24
C ALA A 26 -5.99 -15.94 14.90
N VAL A 27 -5.53 -14.72 14.60
CA VAL A 27 -4.09 -14.42 14.47
C VAL A 27 -3.40 -14.45 15.84
N ALA A 28 -3.99 -13.87 16.88
CA ALA A 28 -3.43 -13.88 18.25
C ALA A 28 -3.34 -15.29 18.83
N ALA A 29 -4.38 -16.11 18.69
CA ALA A 29 -4.36 -17.53 19.09
C ALA A 29 -3.31 -18.34 18.29
N ALA A 30 -3.14 -18.06 17.00
CA ALA A 30 -2.08 -18.68 16.18
C ALA A 30 -0.65 -18.24 16.57
N LEU A 31 -0.50 -17.23 17.43
CA LEU A 31 0.77 -16.82 18.07
C LEU A 31 0.93 -17.40 19.48
N GLY A 32 -0.08 -18.09 20.01
CA GLY A 32 -0.15 -18.56 21.40
C GLY A 32 -0.57 -17.48 22.41
N ASP A 33 -0.97 -16.29 21.97
CA ASP A 33 -1.41 -15.19 22.85
C ASP A 33 -2.94 -15.25 23.05
N GLU A 34 -3.38 -16.28 23.78
CA GLU A 34 -4.78 -16.45 24.19
C GLU A 34 -5.33 -15.25 25.00
N PRO A 35 -4.57 -14.58 25.90
CA PRO A 35 -5.01 -13.35 26.54
C PRO A 35 -5.34 -12.23 25.55
N LEU A 36 -4.51 -12.03 24.51
CA LEU A 36 -4.78 -11.06 23.45
C LEU A 36 -5.95 -11.49 22.56
N ALA A 37 -6.06 -12.77 22.23
CA ALA A 37 -7.19 -13.31 21.46
C ALA A 37 -8.53 -13.06 22.17
N GLN A 38 -8.59 -13.35 23.48
CA GLN A 38 -9.77 -13.09 24.31
C GLN A 38 -10.04 -11.59 24.51
N ALA A 39 -8.99 -10.77 24.67
CA ALA A 39 -9.13 -9.31 24.72
C ALA A 39 -9.76 -8.76 23.44
N ILE A 40 -9.31 -9.23 22.26
CA ILE A 40 -9.90 -8.89 20.97
C ILE A 40 -11.36 -9.31 20.91
N VAL A 41 -11.69 -10.57 21.18
CA VAL A 41 -13.09 -11.08 21.12
C VAL A 41 -14.03 -10.29 22.03
N SER A 42 -13.59 -10.01 23.26
CA SER A 42 -14.39 -9.31 24.28
C SER A 42 -14.57 -7.81 24.04
N GLU A 43 -13.82 -7.22 23.11
CA GLU A 43 -13.90 -5.79 22.79
C GLU A 43 -15.32 -5.39 22.33
N LYS A 44 -15.84 -4.32 22.93
CA LYS A 44 -17.18 -3.77 22.69
C LYS A 44 -17.15 -2.60 21.72
N ASP A 45 -16.13 -1.75 21.79
CA ASP A 45 -15.97 -0.61 20.88
C ASP A 45 -14.83 -0.81 19.87
N TRP A 46 -14.91 -1.93 19.14
CA TRP A 46 -13.96 -2.28 18.09
C TRP A 46 -13.80 -1.16 17.04
N ARG A 47 -14.81 -0.30 16.85
CA ARG A 47 -14.72 0.83 15.91
C ARG A 47 -13.66 1.84 16.34
N HIS A 48 -13.46 2.04 17.65
CA HIS A 48 -12.60 3.06 18.20
C HIS A 48 -11.35 2.53 18.93
N THR A 49 -11.18 1.22 19.09
CA THR A 49 -10.00 0.61 19.76
C THR A 49 -9.21 -0.42 18.93
N TYR A 50 -9.64 -0.78 17.72
CA TYR A 50 -9.01 -1.85 16.93
C TYR A 50 -7.49 -1.70 16.76
N ASN A 51 -7.01 -0.47 16.60
CA ASN A 51 -5.60 -0.16 16.36
C ASN A 51 -4.71 -0.62 17.52
N ALA A 52 -5.14 -0.40 18.77
CA ALA A 52 -4.39 -0.78 19.97
C ALA A 52 -4.31 -2.31 20.16
N HIS A 53 -5.29 -3.06 19.65
CA HIS A 53 -5.25 -4.53 19.62
C HIS A 53 -4.39 -5.03 18.46
N MET A 54 -4.58 -4.48 17.25
CA MET A 54 -3.83 -4.88 16.06
C MET A 54 -2.33 -4.54 16.15
N LEU A 55 -1.95 -3.46 16.86
CA LEU A 55 -0.55 -3.15 17.17
C LEU A 55 0.08 -4.23 18.05
N LYS A 56 -0.60 -4.68 19.11
CA LYS A 56 -0.11 -5.78 19.97
C LYS A 56 0.04 -7.09 19.20
N VAL A 57 -0.89 -7.39 18.29
CA VAL A 57 -0.77 -8.55 17.38
C VAL A 57 0.49 -8.42 16.52
N PHE A 58 0.74 -7.27 15.90
CA PHE A 58 1.93 -7.02 15.09
C PHE A 58 3.23 -7.11 15.91
N GLU A 59 3.26 -6.54 17.12
CA GLU A 59 4.37 -6.68 18.07
C GLU A 59 4.61 -8.14 18.49
N ALA A 60 3.55 -8.94 18.65
CA ALA A 60 3.67 -10.37 18.93
C ALA A 60 4.20 -11.14 17.71
N GLN A 61 3.75 -10.82 16.49
CA GLN A 61 4.28 -11.41 15.25
C GLN A 61 5.78 -11.12 15.03
N LEU A 62 6.28 -9.97 15.49
CA LEU A 62 7.70 -9.61 15.41
C LEU A 62 8.56 -10.24 16.52
N ARG A 63 7.95 -10.70 17.62
CA ARG A 63 8.65 -11.36 18.75
C ARG A 63 8.56 -12.89 18.71
N ALA A 64 7.62 -13.44 17.95
CA ALA A 64 7.44 -14.89 17.79
C ALA A 64 8.56 -15.53 16.95
N ASP A 65 8.72 -16.84 17.09
CA ASP A 65 9.52 -17.65 16.17
C ASP A 65 9.04 -17.45 14.72
N PRO A 66 9.93 -17.39 13.70
CA PRO A 66 9.54 -17.13 12.32
C PRO A 66 8.50 -18.09 11.73
N ALA A 67 8.46 -19.36 12.15
CA ALA A 67 7.46 -20.32 11.68
C ALA A 67 6.09 -20.09 12.37
N VAL A 68 6.10 -19.71 13.65
CA VAL A 68 4.88 -19.33 14.41
C VAL A 68 4.30 -18.01 13.87
N ALA A 69 5.17 -17.01 13.65
CA ALA A 69 4.80 -15.77 12.98
C ALA A 69 4.16 -16.06 11.62
N LEU A 70 4.81 -16.87 10.77
CA LEU A 70 4.29 -17.27 9.46
C LEU A 70 2.95 -18.03 9.53
N ALA A 71 2.77 -18.91 10.51
CA ALA A 71 1.50 -19.60 10.75
C ALA A 71 0.37 -18.61 11.07
N SER A 72 0.65 -17.57 11.86
CA SER A 72 -0.33 -16.51 12.15
C SER A 72 -0.71 -15.70 10.90
N LEU A 73 0.24 -15.43 9.98
CA LEU A 73 -0.06 -14.78 8.69
C LEU A 73 -0.98 -15.64 7.82
N LYS A 74 -0.73 -16.96 7.78
CA LYS A 74 -1.60 -17.93 7.10
C LYS A 74 -3.00 -17.92 7.70
N LYS A 75 -3.12 -17.94 9.03
CA LYS A 75 -4.41 -17.98 9.72
C LYS A 75 -5.22 -16.70 9.59
N GLY A 76 -4.56 -15.54 9.66
CA GLY A 76 -5.19 -14.25 9.40
C GLY A 76 -5.72 -14.15 7.98
N LEU A 77 -4.94 -14.59 6.98
CA LEU A 77 -5.37 -14.53 5.58
C LEU A 77 -6.45 -15.57 5.23
N GLU A 78 -6.40 -16.77 5.83
CA GLU A 78 -7.47 -17.77 5.79
C GLU A 78 -8.79 -17.16 6.26
N LYS A 79 -8.82 -16.63 7.50
CA LYS A 79 -10.03 -16.01 8.07
C LYS A 79 -10.48 -14.79 7.28
N ALA A 80 -9.56 -13.91 6.88
CA ALA A 80 -9.92 -12.71 6.14
C ALA A 80 -10.39 -12.97 4.70
N THR A 81 -10.16 -14.16 4.15
CA THR A 81 -10.70 -14.59 2.84
C THR A 81 -11.91 -15.52 2.95
N ALA A 82 -12.31 -15.92 4.16
CA ALA A 82 -13.58 -16.58 4.46
C ALA A 82 -14.77 -15.60 4.42
N MET A 83 -14.90 -14.90 3.28
CA MET A 83 -16.01 -14.01 2.94
C MET A 83 -17.05 -14.76 2.10
N ASP A 84 -18.22 -14.15 1.92
CA ASP A 84 -19.24 -14.59 0.97
C ASP A 84 -19.11 -13.83 -0.36
N PHE A 85 -19.75 -14.37 -1.40
CA PHE A 85 -20.08 -13.69 -2.63
C PHE A 85 -21.60 -13.74 -2.84
N GLU A 86 -22.23 -12.58 -3.05
CA GLU A 86 -23.65 -12.42 -3.40
C GLU A 86 -23.78 -12.31 -4.93
N PRO A 87 -24.34 -13.30 -5.64
CA PRO A 87 -24.52 -13.24 -7.09
C PRO A 87 -25.54 -12.19 -7.55
N LYS A 88 -25.36 -11.67 -8.78
CA LYS A 88 -26.23 -10.61 -9.35
C LYS A 88 -27.54 -11.13 -9.95
N ASP A 89 -27.66 -12.44 -10.18
CA ASP A 89 -28.85 -13.10 -10.70
C ASP A 89 -29.93 -13.39 -9.64
N GLY A 90 -29.63 -13.17 -8.36
CA GLY A 90 -30.55 -13.45 -7.25
C GLY A 90 -30.44 -14.86 -6.68
N THR A 91 -29.46 -15.66 -7.11
CA THR A 91 -29.11 -16.91 -6.41
C THR A 91 -28.55 -16.61 -5.01
N PRO A 92 -28.66 -17.55 -4.04
CA PRO A 92 -28.16 -17.34 -2.68
C PRO A 92 -26.66 -17.02 -2.63
N ALA A 93 -26.24 -16.29 -1.59
CA ALA A 93 -24.83 -16.05 -1.36
C ALA A 93 -24.08 -17.36 -1.08
N VAL A 94 -22.86 -17.49 -1.60
CA VAL A 94 -21.98 -18.65 -1.45
C VAL A 94 -20.62 -18.23 -0.90
N PRO A 95 -19.83 -19.13 -0.25
CA PRO A 95 -18.48 -18.82 0.16
C PRO A 95 -17.61 -18.35 -1.02
N LEU A 96 -16.84 -17.28 -0.82
CA LEU A 96 -15.99 -16.66 -1.85
C LEU A 96 -15.00 -17.66 -2.48
N ALA A 97 -14.56 -18.65 -1.70
CA ALA A 97 -13.69 -19.73 -2.15
C ALA A 97 -14.28 -20.59 -3.30
N VAL A 98 -15.61 -20.69 -3.41
CA VAL A 98 -16.29 -21.39 -4.52
C VAL A 98 -16.90 -20.43 -5.56
N ALA A 99 -16.90 -19.12 -5.30
CA ALA A 99 -17.40 -18.12 -6.26
C ALA A 99 -16.61 -18.11 -7.59
N GLY A 100 -15.35 -18.57 -7.57
CA GLY A 100 -14.52 -18.72 -8.77
C GLY A 100 -14.99 -19.79 -9.76
N SER A 101 -15.94 -20.66 -9.39
CA SER A 101 -16.59 -21.62 -10.28
C SER A 101 -18.00 -21.21 -10.73
N ILE A 102 -18.44 -19.98 -10.43
CA ILE A 102 -19.69 -19.42 -10.97
C ILE A 102 -19.43 -18.98 -12.41
N ASP A 103 -20.27 -19.43 -13.36
CA ASP A 103 -20.22 -18.98 -14.75
C ASP A 103 -20.64 -17.51 -14.87
N VAL A 104 -19.65 -16.62 -14.95
CA VAL A 104 -19.86 -15.18 -15.12
C VAL A 104 -19.88 -14.83 -16.60
N LYS A 105 -20.84 -13.98 -17.01
CA LYS A 105 -20.91 -13.48 -18.40
C LYS A 105 -19.53 -12.98 -18.86
N PRO A 106 -19.02 -13.46 -20.01
CA PRO A 106 -17.64 -13.27 -20.40
C PRO A 106 -17.29 -11.77 -20.50
N PHE A 107 -16.18 -11.38 -19.88
CA PHE A 107 -15.68 -10.02 -19.96
C PHE A 107 -15.33 -9.67 -21.42
N GLY A 108 -15.82 -8.52 -21.89
CA GLY A 108 -15.35 -7.94 -23.13
C GLY A 108 -13.84 -7.72 -23.06
N THR A 109 -13.10 -8.30 -24.00
CA THR A 109 -11.64 -8.17 -24.10
C THR A 109 -11.30 -7.26 -25.27
N TRP A 110 -10.56 -6.18 -24.99
CA TRP A 110 -10.10 -5.22 -25.99
C TRP A 110 -8.57 -5.19 -26.00
N ALA A 111 -7.97 -5.55 -27.13
CA ALA A 111 -6.55 -5.34 -27.38
C ALA A 111 -6.31 -3.88 -27.82
N ILE A 112 -5.32 -3.22 -27.22
CA ILE A 112 -4.88 -1.88 -27.61
C ILE A 112 -3.38 -1.95 -27.87
N HIS A 113 -2.99 -1.70 -29.13
CA HIS A 113 -1.58 -1.71 -29.54
C HIS A 113 -1.05 -0.28 -29.56
N GLY A 114 -0.06 0.01 -28.71
CA GLY A 114 0.63 1.30 -28.70
C GLY A 114 1.57 1.43 -29.91
N THR A 115 1.51 2.57 -30.60
CA THR A 115 2.38 2.89 -31.76
C THR A 115 3.55 3.82 -31.39
N GLY A 116 3.65 4.24 -30.13
CA GLY A 116 4.72 5.11 -29.65
C GLY A 116 6.03 4.38 -29.38
N ASN A 117 7.15 5.10 -29.50
CA ASN A 117 8.46 4.59 -29.11
C ASN A 117 8.55 4.38 -27.59
N ALA A 118 9.06 3.22 -27.17
CA ALA A 118 9.28 2.90 -25.76
C ALA A 118 10.33 3.84 -25.13
N LEU A 119 10.02 4.38 -23.95
CA LEU A 119 10.96 5.14 -23.12
C LEU A 119 11.96 4.17 -22.48
N LYS A 120 13.25 4.50 -22.59
CA LYS A 120 14.35 3.77 -21.93
C LYS A 120 14.64 4.28 -20.52
N THR A 121 14.27 5.53 -20.24
CA THR A 121 14.53 6.24 -18.99
C THR A 121 13.28 6.96 -18.51
N ILE A 122 13.29 7.36 -17.23
CA ILE A 122 12.19 8.05 -16.57
C ILE A 122 12.70 9.30 -15.81
N SER A 123 11.80 10.26 -15.54
CA SER A 123 12.12 11.61 -15.03
C SER A 123 11.03 12.12 -14.08
N VAL A 124 11.33 12.95 -13.07
CA VAL A 124 10.39 13.33 -11.97
C VAL A 124 9.69 14.68 -12.17
N PRO A 125 8.37 14.72 -12.29
CA PRO A 125 7.56 15.91 -12.01
C PRO A 125 7.63 16.21 -10.51
N TYR A 126 8.33 17.28 -10.14
CA TYR A 126 8.43 17.73 -8.76
C TYR A 126 8.56 19.25 -8.68
N ASN A 127 7.70 19.87 -7.87
CA ASN A 127 7.67 21.32 -7.63
C ASN A 127 7.74 22.19 -8.90
N GLY A 128 6.98 21.79 -9.94
CA GLY A 128 6.96 22.46 -11.25
C GLY A 128 8.13 22.11 -12.20
N SER A 129 9.16 21.40 -11.73
CA SER A 129 10.29 20.93 -12.53
C SER A 129 10.10 19.49 -13.03
N VAL A 130 10.83 19.11 -14.07
CA VAL A 130 11.01 17.71 -14.49
C VAL A 130 12.48 17.31 -14.31
N LEU A 131 12.76 16.43 -13.34
CA LEU A 131 14.10 16.10 -12.88
C LEU A 131 14.64 14.82 -13.53
N SER A 132 15.92 14.79 -13.90
CA SER A 132 16.57 13.59 -14.45
C SER A 132 18.09 13.65 -14.24
N GLY A 133 18.76 12.49 -14.26
CA GLY A 133 20.22 12.40 -14.06
C GLY A 133 20.71 13.13 -12.80
N ALA A 134 21.54 14.16 -12.97
CA ALA A 134 22.09 14.93 -11.85
C ALA A 134 21.05 15.79 -11.12
N SER A 135 20.09 16.41 -11.81
CA SER A 135 19.03 17.21 -11.16
C SER A 135 18.05 16.33 -10.40
N LEU A 136 17.88 15.09 -10.86
CA LEU A 136 17.27 14.03 -10.08
C LEU A 136 18.11 13.76 -8.83
N SER A 137 19.32 13.20 -8.94
CA SER A 137 20.15 12.82 -7.77
C SER A 137 20.22 13.90 -6.69
N PHE A 138 20.40 15.16 -7.06
CA PHE A 138 20.44 16.25 -6.07
C PHE A 138 19.15 16.41 -5.24
N GLN A 139 17.97 16.34 -5.87
CA GLN A 139 16.68 16.40 -5.15
C GLN A 139 16.47 15.16 -4.27
N LEU A 140 17.07 14.03 -4.65
CA LEU A 140 16.99 12.80 -3.88
C LEU A 140 17.78 12.93 -2.58
N ASP A 141 19.02 13.38 -2.69
CA ASP A 141 19.85 13.63 -1.53
C ASP A 141 19.24 14.76 -0.67
N LYS A 142 18.43 15.68 -1.24
CA LYS A 142 17.59 16.67 -0.51
C LYS A 142 16.43 15.98 0.25
N TRP A 143 15.79 14.94 -0.28
CA TRP A 143 14.79 14.12 0.46
C TRP A 143 15.41 13.21 1.53
N VAL A 144 16.57 12.62 1.26
CA VAL A 144 17.38 11.86 2.24
C VAL A 144 17.73 12.76 3.44
N ARG A 145 18.36 13.91 3.16
CA ARG A 145 18.75 14.88 4.21
C ARG A 145 17.56 15.51 4.93
N ARG A 146 16.41 15.66 4.26
CA ARG A 146 15.16 16.08 4.93
C ARG A 146 14.62 14.96 5.83
N GLY A 147 14.89 13.69 5.53
CA GLY A 147 14.26 12.54 6.17
C GLY A 147 12.83 12.29 5.68
N THR A 148 12.45 12.74 4.49
CA THR A 148 11.20 12.32 3.81
C THR A 148 11.32 10.95 3.16
N MET A 149 12.57 10.58 2.90
CA MET A 149 13.00 9.24 2.56
C MET A 149 14.19 8.93 3.47
N GLU A 150 14.49 7.65 3.52
CA GLU A 150 15.67 7.06 4.10
C GLU A 150 17.01 7.61 3.42
N ALA A 151 18.25 7.24 3.89
CA ALA A 151 19.74 7.30 3.47
C ALA A 151 20.72 6.31 2.55
N ASP A 152 20.76 5.20 1.68
CA ASP A 152 20.26 3.88 1.02
C ASP A 152 19.08 3.55 -0.05
N CYS A 153 17.89 2.93 0.25
CA CYS A 153 16.53 2.76 -0.43
C CYS A 153 16.35 2.81 -1.97
N ALA A 154 17.07 3.67 -2.66
CA ALA A 154 16.69 4.22 -3.94
C ALA A 154 17.89 4.90 -4.65
N GLU A 155 19.11 4.56 -4.23
CA GLU A 155 20.13 4.14 -5.19
C GLU A 155 19.50 3.12 -6.17
N ALA A 156 18.65 2.21 -5.66
CA ALA A 156 17.73 1.36 -6.42
C ALA A 156 16.73 2.11 -7.35
N ILE A 157 16.60 3.44 -7.26
CA ILE A 157 15.75 4.24 -8.16
C ILE A 157 16.59 5.17 -9.03
N LYS A 158 17.75 5.66 -8.55
CA LYS A 158 18.82 6.22 -9.40
C LYS A 158 19.27 5.21 -10.45
N GLU A 159 19.36 3.93 -10.09
CA GLU A 159 19.51 2.76 -10.97
C GLU A 159 18.20 2.48 -11.75
N GLY A 160 17.09 2.37 -11.01
CA GLY A 160 15.77 2.01 -11.53
C GLY A 160 15.11 3.00 -12.50
N VAL A 161 15.72 4.16 -12.76
CA VAL A 161 15.26 5.05 -13.84
C VAL A 161 15.28 4.35 -15.20
N ARG A 162 16.08 3.28 -15.35
CA ARG A 162 16.18 2.46 -16.56
C ARG A 162 14.98 1.51 -16.69
N LEU A 163 14.16 1.75 -17.70
CA LEU A 163 12.91 1.02 -17.94
C LEU A 163 13.08 -0.21 -18.85
N ASP A 164 14.28 -0.44 -19.38
CA ASP A 164 14.58 -1.52 -20.32
C ASP A 164 14.13 -2.90 -19.80
N THR A 165 14.17 -3.12 -18.48
CA THR A 165 13.70 -4.30 -17.76
C THR A 165 12.26 -4.71 -18.07
N PHE A 166 11.36 -3.75 -18.30
CA PHE A 166 9.93 -4.04 -18.50
C PHE A 166 9.59 -4.48 -19.93
N LYS A 167 10.44 -4.17 -20.90
CA LYS A 167 10.20 -4.45 -22.32
C LYS A 167 10.11 -5.96 -22.57
N GLY A 168 9.06 -6.39 -23.27
CA GLY A 168 8.85 -7.81 -23.58
C GLY A 168 8.35 -8.67 -22.42
N ARG A 169 8.19 -8.11 -21.21
CA ARG A 169 7.47 -8.78 -20.11
C ARG A 169 5.96 -8.53 -20.23
N THR A 170 5.17 -9.46 -19.72
CA THR A 170 3.70 -9.34 -19.59
C THR A 170 3.33 -9.20 -18.12
N PHE A 171 2.54 -8.18 -17.79
CA PHE A 171 2.09 -7.87 -16.44
C PHE A 171 0.57 -8.07 -16.33
N ILE A 172 0.12 -8.84 -15.35
CA ILE A 172 -1.29 -8.87 -14.96
C ILE A 172 -1.48 -7.79 -13.89
N LEU A 173 -2.21 -6.72 -14.21
CA LEU A 173 -2.37 -5.56 -13.33
C LEU A 173 -3.81 -5.45 -12.85
N ILE A 174 -4.06 -5.97 -11.64
CA ILE A 174 -5.33 -5.80 -10.93
C ILE A 174 -5.36 -4.40 -10.29
N GLY A 175 -6.42 -3.64 -10.55
CA GLY A 175 -6.52 -2.25 -10.09
C GLY A 175 -5.79 -1.26 -11.01
N ALA A 176 -5.73 -1.53 -12.32
CA ALA A 176 -4.99 -0.72 -13.30
C ALA A 176 -5.47 0.75 -13.44
N GLY A 177 -6.63 1.10 -12.88
CA GLY A 177 -7.10 2.48 -12.72
C GLY A 177 -6.48 3.24 -11.52
N SER A 178 -5.59 2.61 -10.75
CA SER A 178 -4.92 3.24 -9.60
C SER A 178 -4.03 4.41 -10.02
N GLU A 179 -4.21 5.56 -9.38
CA GLU A 179 -3.49 6.80 -9.68
C GLU A 179 -1.99 6.70 -9.39
N LEU A 180 -1.60 5.92 -8.38
CA LEU A 180 -0.20 5.59 -8.08
C LEU A 180 0.29 4.31 -8.77
N GLY A 181 -0.59 3.62 -9.52
CA GLY A 181 -0.31 2.31 -10.11
C GLY A 181 0.64 2.35 -11.31
N PRO A 182 1.40 1.26 -11.56
CA PRO A 182 2.46 1.25 -12.57
C PRO A 182 1.97 1.18 -14.03
N LEU A 183 0.67 1.31 -14.33
CA LEU A 183 0.13 1.18 -15.68
C LEU A 183 0.82 2.11 -16.70
N ARG A 184 0.90 3.42 -16.42
CA ARG A 184 1.56 4.38 -17.31
C ARG A 184 3.04 4.03 -17.56
N PRO A 185 3.90 3.87 -16.54
CA PRO A 185 5.31 3.57 -16.77
C PRO A 185 5.54 2.21 -17.45
N LEU A 186 4.76 1.17 -17.15
CA LEU A 186 4.85 -0.12 -17.85
C LEU A 186 4.52 0.01 -19.34
N LEU A 187 3.42 0.67 -19.69
CA LEU A 187 3.04 0.91 -21.09
C LEU A 187 4.06 1.79 -21.82
N LEU A 188 4.59 2.83 -21.17
CA LEU A 188 5.63 3.69 -21.73
C LEU A 188 6.96 2.95 -21.96
N ALA A 189 7.27 1.92 -21.16
CA ALA A 189 8.43 1.06 -21.35
C ALA A 189 8.26 0.00 -22.44
N GLY A 190 7.08 -0.11 -23.05
CA GLY A 190 6.77 -1.15 -24.04
C GLY A 190 6.55 -2.54 -23.42
N ALA A 191 6.03 -2.59 -22.20
CA ALA A 191 5.54 -3.84 -21.60
C ALA A 191 4.11 -4.17 -22.08
N THR A 192 3.79 -5.46 -22.11
CA THR A 192 2.40 -5.92 -22.31
C THR A 192 1.67 -5.89 -20.96
N VAL A 193 0.46 -5.35 -20.91
CA VAL A 193 -0.33 -5.28 -19.65
C VAL A 193 -1.74 -5.85 -19.84
N ALA A 194 -2.02 -6.96 -19.16
CA ALA A 194 -3.36 -7.48 -18.97
C ALA A 194 -4.01 -6.72 -17.79
N ALA A 195 -4.73 -5.64 -18.13
CA ALA A 195 -5.24 -4.68 -17.16
C ALA A 195 -6.67 -5.01 -16.70
N VAL A 196 -6.88 -5.17 -15.39
CA VAL A 196 -8.21 -5.25 -14.76
C VAL A 196 -8.47 -3.95 -14.00
N ALA A 197 -9.50 -3.21 -14.38
CA ALA A 197 -9.85 -1.91 -13.79
C ALA A 197 -11.37 -1.72 -13.68
N THR A 198 -11.80 -1.03 -12.63
CA THR A 198 -13.22 -0.67 -12.38
C THR A 198 -13.58 0.75 -12.87
N ARG A 199 -12.59 1.55 -13.29
CA ARG A 199 -12.73 2.92 -13.85
C ARG A 199 -11.61 3.21 -14.87
N LYS A 200 -11.77 4.26 -15.69
CA LYS A 200 -10.83 4.68 -16.74
C LYS A 200 -9.53 5.30 -16.17
N PRO A 201 -8.31 5.06 -16.72
CA PRO A 201 -7.04 5.57 -16.14
C PRO A 201 -6.63 7.00 -16.55
N LEU A 202 -5.70 7.61 -15.78
CA LEU A 202 -5.06 8.94 -15.98
C LEU A 202 -3.54 8.89 -15.73
N SER A 203 -2.75 9.93 -16.06
CA SER A 203 -1.35 9.73 -16.55
C SER A 203 -0.24 10.76 -16.17
N GLY A 204 0.82 10.33 -15.45
CA GLY A 204 2.17 10.98 -15.27
C GLY A 204 3.15 10.18 -14.36
N ALA A 205 4.44 10.52 -14.24
CA ALA A 205 5.57 9.68 -13.70
C ALA A 205 6.89 10.52 -13.61
N ALA A 206 7.98 10.39 -12.77
CA ALA A 206 8.58 9.34 -11.88
C ALA A 206 9.83 9.75 -10.99
N GLY A 207 10.12 9.22 -9.77
CA GLY A 207 11.19 9.59 -8.75
C GLY A 207 12.58 8.89 -8.72
N SER A 208 13.31 8.63 -7.58
CA SER A 208 13.21 8.92 -6.09
C SER A 208 14.46 8.49 -5.22
N ALA A 209 14.50 8.63 -3.87
CA ALA A 209 15.69 8.83 -2.97
C ALA A 209 16.53 7.65 -2.35
N ALA A 210 16.63 7.28 -1.03
CA ALA A 210 17.53 6.16 -0.49
C ALA A 210 17.85 5.98 1.10
N ALA A 211 17.56 4.96 2.09
CA ALA A 211 18.24 4.20 3.35
C ALA A 211 17.86 2.71 3.75
N GLU A 212 18.82 2.10 4.53
CA GLU A 212 18.89 1.20 5.74
C GLU A 212 17.70 1.05 6.80
N PRO A 213 17.83 1.16 8.16
CA PRO A 213 17.55 0.05 9.11
C PRO A 213 16.18 0.07 9.86
N THR A 214 15.85 -1.02 10.56
CA THR A 214 14.47 -1.40 10.93
C THR A 214 13.93 -0.93 12.29
N TYR A 215 12.69 -0.42 12.29
CA TYR A 215 11.89 -0.06 13.49
C TYR A 215 10.40 -0.43 13.29
N VAL A 216 9.59 -0.37 14.35
CA VAL A 216 8.11 -0.45 14.28
C VAL A 216 7.52 0.96 14.31
N HIS A 217 6.52 1.22 13.48
CA HIS A 217 5.85 2.52 13.36
C HIS A 217 4.34 2.33 13.27
N ASP A 218 3.58 2.90 14.23
CA ASP A 218 2.11 2.95 14.15
C ASP A 218 1.67 3.92 13.04
N ALA A 219 1.12 3.35 11.97
CA ALA A 219 0.57 4.05 10.81
C ALA A 219 -0.97 4.01 10.74
N TYR A 220 -1.66 3.56 11.79
CA TYR A 220 -3.11 3.58 11.81
C TYR A 220 -3.62 5.03 11.84
N SER A 221 -4.69 5.29 11.09
CA SER A 221 -5.55 6.46 11.29
C SER A 221 -6.97 5.98 11.53
N MET A 222 -7.57 6.42 12.63
CA MET A 222 -8.93 6.09 13.03
C MET A 222 -9.97 6.59 12.02
N THR A 223 -9.60 7.57 11.19
CA THR A 223 -10.38 8.07 10.06
C THR A 223 -10.65 7.00 8.99
N GLN A 224 -9.74 6.02 8.83
CA GLN A 224 -9.86 4.95 7.83
C GLN A 224 -10.66 3.75 8.35
N GLY A 225 -10.65 3.52 9.66
CA GLY A 225 -11.44 2.49 10.35
C GLY A 225 -10.95 1.04 10.18
N PRO A 226 -11.54 0.10 10.95
CA PRO A 226 -11.03 -1.27 11.06
C PRO A 226 -11.07 -2.04 9.74
N ASN A 227 -12.07 -1.79 8.88
CA ASN A 227 -12.24 -2.53 7.62
C ASN A 227 -11.14 -2.19 6.60
N TYR A 228 -10.65 -0.93 6.59
CA TYR A 228 -9.51 -0.55 5.76
C TYR A 228 -8.19 -1.08 6.33
N ALA A 229 -8.03 -1.05 7.66
CA ALA A 229 -6.87 -1.64 8.34
C ALA A 229 -6.76 -3.15 8.04
N LEU A 230 -7.87 -3.89 8.12
CA LEU A 230 -7.96 -5.30 7.71
C LEU A 230 -7.59 -5.52 6.25
N ALA A 231 -8.10 -4.70 5.31
CA ALA A 231 -7.77 -4.82 3.90
C ALA A 231 -6.27 -4.61 3.61
N GLN A 232 -5.60 -3.72 4.36
CA GLN A 232 -4.14 -3.56 4.26
C GLN A 232 -3.39 -4.77 4.85
N HIS A 233 -3.89 -5.37 5.94
CA HIS A 233 -3.32 -6.59 6.51
C HIS A 233 -3.44 -7.78 5.56
N MET A 234 -4.58 -7.97 4.90
CA MET A 234 -4.76 -8.98 3.86
C MET A 234 -3.72 -8.86 2.74
N ARG A 235 -3.43 -7.63 2.30
CA ARG A 235 -2.39 -7.34 1.30
C ARG A 235 -0.99 -7.68 1.82
N GLN A 236 -0.67 -7.28 3.05
CA GLN A 236 0.64 -7.54 3.68
C GLN A 236 0.86 -9.04 3.93
N TRP A 237 -0.13 -9.74 4.47
CA TRP A 237 -0.06 -11.19 4.69
C TRP A 237 0.14 -11.95 3.38
N ARG A 238 -0.61 -11.63 2.32
CA ARG A 238 -0.42 -12.25 1.00
C ARG A 238 0.97 -11.99 0.42
N ALA A 239 1.50 -10.77 0.58
CA ALA A 239 2.84 -10.41 0.11
C ALA A 239 3.96 -11.14 0.87
N MET A 240 3.87 -11.21 2.20
CA MET A 240 4.81 -11.97 3.03
C MET A 240 4.77 -13.47 2.73
N LEU A 241 3.59 -14.04 2.51
CA LEU A 241 3.43 -15.45 2.17
C LEU A 241 4.06 -15.77 0.82
N ALA A 242 3.79 -14.97 -0.22
CA ALA A 242 4.42 -15.13 -1.53
C ALA A 242 5.96 -15.05 -1.46
N TYR A 243 6.51 -14.14 -0.66
CA TYR A 243 7.96 -14.08 -0.41
C TYR A 243 8.48 -15.38 0.25
N THR A 244 7.81 -15.90 1.27
CA THR A 244 8.21 -17.19 1.89
C THR A 244 7.99 -18.42 0.99
N GLU A 245 7.15 -18.29 -0.05
CA GLU A 245 6.96 -19.29 -1.11
C GLU A 245 8.01 -19.16 -2.24
N GLY A 246 8.95 -18.21 -2.13
CA GLY A 246 10.06 -18.02 -3.07
C GLY A 246 9.78 -17.05 -4.23
N TYR A 247 8.62 -16.38 -4.25
CA TYR A 247 8.33 -15.37 -5.26
C TYR A 247 9.10 -14.07 -5.00
N ALA A 248 9.53 -13.38 -6.06
CA ALA A 248 10.00 -12.00 -5.96
C ALA A 248 8.81 -11.07 -5.66
N VAL A 249 8.91 -10.26 -4.61
CA VAL A 249 7.82 -9.40 -4.13
C VAL A 249 8.27 -7.94 -4.07
N SER A 250 7.56 -7.10 -4.84
CA SER A 250 7.63 -5.64 -4.75
C SER A 250 6.46 -5.15 -3.90
N ALA A 251 6.74 -4.53 -2.76
CA ALA A 251 5.73 -3.99 -1.85
C ALA A 251 6.12 -2.64 -1.20
N PRO A 252 6.75 -1.70 -1.94
CA PRO A 252 7.39 -0.52 -1.37
C PRO A 252 6.43 0.39 -0.61
N MET A 253 6.95 1.05 0.42
CA MET A 253 6.25 2.12 1.12
C MET A 253 6.08 3.34 0.20
N ALA A 254 4.91 3.98 0.27
CA ALA A 254 4.60 5.21 -0.45
C ALA A 254 4.19 6.31 0.54
N PRO A 255 4.57 7.57 0.31
CA PRO A 255 4.30 8.67 1.22
C PRO A 255 2.88 9.23 1.04
N ALA A 256 2.50 10.19 1.88
CA ALA A 256 1.24 10.91 1.74
C ALA A 256 1.11 11.56 0.36
N ALA A 257 0.03 11.21 -0.35
CA ALA A 257 -0.16 11.53 -1.76
C ALA A 257 -1.38 12.44 -1.98
N ARG A 258 -1.22 13.47 -2.82
CA ARG A 258 -2.28 14.40 -3.22
C ARG A 258 -3.13 13.82 -4.37
N THR A 259 -3.56 12.57 -4.22
CA THR A 259 -4.43 11.88 -5.20
C THR A 259 -5.80 12.54 -5.30
N ALA A 260 -6.46 12.40 -6.45
CA ALA A 260 -7.86 12.82 -6.61
C ALA A 260 -8.78 12.16 -5.56
N SER A 261 -8.45 10.93 -5.16
CA SER A 261 -9.13 10.19 -4.08
C SER A 261 -8.94 10.78 -2.67
N MET A 262 -7.92 11.62 -2.44
CA MET A 262 -7.75 12.37 -1.19
C MET A 262 -8.26 13.80 -1.32
N LEU A 263 -7.96 14.49 -2.43
CA LEU A 263 -8.28 15.90 -2.63
C LEU A 263 -9.78 16.21 -2.72
N HIS A 264 -10.63 15.21 -3.04
CA HIS A 264 -12.09 15.38 -3.00
C HIS A 264 -12.66 15.57 -1.58
N VAL A 265 -11.90 15.21 -0.53
CA VAL A 265 -12.28 15.46 0.87
C VAL A 265 -11.55 16.70 1.35
N HIS A 266 -12.27 17.82 1.46
CA HIS A 266 -11.68 19.14 1.74
C HIS A 266 -10.78 19.16 2.99
N THR A 267 -11.21 18.53 4.10
CA THR A 267 -10.42 18.46 5.33
C THR A 267 -9.08 17.72 5.14
N VAL A 268 -9.05 16.66 4.33
CA VAL A 268 -7.82 15.92 3.99
C VAL A 268 -6.95 16.74 3.04
N ALA A 269 -7.52 17.39 2.02
CA ALA A 269 -6.80 18.26 1.12
C ALA A 269 -6.05 19.38 1.87
N THR A 270 -6.77 20.07 2.77
CA THR A 270 -6.22 21.16 3.58
C THR A 270 -5.24 20.65 4.65
N ALA A 271 -5.45 19.47 5.24
CA ALA A 271 -4.44 18.87 6.12
C ALA A 271 -3.12 18.55 5.38
N LEU A 272 -3.20 18.05 4.13
CA LEU A 272 -2.03 17.82 3.28
C LEU A 272 -1.30 19.13 2.92
N ASP A 273 -2.00 20.27 2.83
CA ASP A 273 -1.40 21.60 2.70
C ASP A 273 -0.67 22.06 3.98
N GLY A 274 -0.98 21.48 5.15
CA GLY A 274 -0.31 21.77 6.41
C GLY A 274 0.91 20.90 6.73
N PHE A 275 1.02 19.71 6.11
CA PHE A 275 2.05 18.70 6.47
C PHE A 275 3.48 19.25 6.43
N GLY A 276 3.83 20.08 5.44
CA GLY A 276 5.21 20.54 5.24
C GLY A 276 5.77 21.47 6.34
N TYR A 277 4.93 21.98 7.25
CA TYR A 277 5.37 22.67 8.47
C TYR A 277 5.96 21.72 9.51
N PHE A 278 5.53 20.46 9.52
CA PHE A 278 5.97 19.44 10.46
C PHE A 278 7.19 18.69 9.91
N ARG A 279 8.37 19.34 9.84
CA ARG A 279 9.60 18.66 9.38
C ARG A 279 9.80 17.36 10.20
N PRO A 280 10.05 16.20 9.55
CA PRO A 280 10.43 16.04 8.15
C PRO A 280 9.27 15.95 7.14
N LEU A 281 8.02 15.83 7.56
CA LEU A 281 6.86 15.45 6.72
C LEU A 281 6.73 16.25 5.42
N GLU A 282 6.28 15.57 4.36
CA GLU A 282 5.94 16.19 3.08
C GLU A 282 4.82 15.42 2.36
N ALA A 283 3.87 16.14 1.76
CA ALA A 283 2.87 15.57 0.85
C ALA A 283 3.34 15.69 -0.61
N PHE A 284 3.10 14.66 -1.41
CA PHE A 284 3.65 14.54 -2.77
C PHE A 284 2.57 14.45 -3.85
N GLU A 285 2.91 14.94 -5.04
CA GLU A 285 2.03 14.83 -6.21
C GLU A 285 2.01 13.38 -6.74
N PRO A 286 0.86 12.85 -7.19
CA PRO A 286 0.75 11.47 -7.66
C PRO A 286 1.73 11.11 -8.80
N ASP A 287 2.06 12.06 -9.66
CA ASP A 287 2.98 11.86 -10.79
C ASP A 287 4.45 11.76 -10.38
N CYS A 288 4.83 12.39 -9.27
CA CYS A 288 6.11 12.08 -8.63
C CYS A 288 6.08 10.61 -8.19
N LEU A 289 5.14 10.27 -7.29
CA LEU A 289 5.09 9.00 -6.58
C LEU A 289 4.87 7.78 -7.46
N ARG A 290 3.91 7.82 -8.39
CA ARG A 290 3.52 6.68 -9.25
C ARG A 290 4.72 5.96 -9.85
N ALA A 291 5.74 6.73 -10.23
CA ALA A 291 6.92 6.16 -10.83
C ALA A 291 8.22 6.48 -10.09
N CYS A 292 8.13 7.07 -8.89
CA CYS A 292 9.03 6.66 -7.80
C CYS A 292 8.95 5.14 -7.64
N LEU A 293 7.71 4.67 -7.44
CA LEU A 293 7.35 3.28 -7.19
C LEU A 293 7.57 2.38 -8.42
N ALA A 294 7.45 2.91 -9.63
CA ALA A 294 7.73 2.16 -10.85
C ALA A 294 9.22 2.00 -11.16
N ALA A 295 10.07 2.97 -10.79
CA ALA A 295 11.52 2.79 -10.89
C ALA A 295 12.06 1.90 -9.74
N LEU A 296 11.40 1.87 -8.56
CA LEU A 296 11.57 0.75 -7.61
C LEU A 296 11.23 -0.59 -8.26
N LEU A 297 10.02 -0.71 -8.83
CA LEU A 297 9.57 -1.93 -9.51
C LEU A 297 10.53 -2.37 -10.63
N ALA A 298 11.27 -1.45 -11.26
CA ALA A 298 12.29 -1.79 -12.26
C ALA A 298 13.48 -2.53 -11.63
N VAL A 299 14.08 -2.00 -10.55
CA VAL A 299 15.18 -2.71 -9.86
C VAL A 299 14.68 -3.95 -9.12
N GLU A 300 13.54 -3.88 -8.44
CA GLU A 300 12.96 -5.03 -7.71
C GLU A 300 12.53 -6.20 -8.62
N LEU A 301 12.46 -5.99 -9.95
CA LEU A 301 12.25 -7.04 -10.96
C LEU A 301 13.49 -7.32 -11.83
N SER A 302 14.62 -6.66 -11.56
CA SER A 302 15.92 -6.88 -12.19
C SER A 302 16.88 -7.63 -11.26
N THR A 303 16.86 -7.27 -9.98
CA THR A 303 17.72 -7.79 -8.92
C THR A 303 17.08 -8.99 -8.24
N PRO A 304 17.82 -10.08 -7.95
CA PRO A 304 17.31 -11.21 -7.18
C PRO A 304 16.71 -10.77 -5.84
N MET A 305 15.62 -11.42 -5.41
CA MET A 305 14.96 -11.11 -4.15
C MET A 305 15.94 -11.39 -2.97
N PRO A 306 16.30 -10.38 -2.15
CA PRO A 306 17.25 -10.59 -1.07
C PRO A 306 16.63 -11.41 0.07
N ALA A 307 17.48 -12.15 0.79
CA ALA A 307 17.10 -12.78 2.05
C ALA A 307 16.89 -11.69 3.12
N LEU A 308 15.62 -11.43 3.46
CA LEU A 308 15.21 -10.47 4.48
C LEU A 308 15.30 -11.09 5.89
N PRO A 309 15.68 -10.33 6.94
CA PRO A 309 15.75 -10.84 8.32
C PRO A 309 14.39 -11.32 8.87
N SER A 310 13.29 -10.79 8.33
CA SER A 310 11.93 -11.25 8.58
C SER A 310 11.02 -10.76 7.43
N PRO A 311 9.98 -11.50 7.01
CA PRO A 311 9.09 -11.09 5.90
C PRO A 311 8.49 -9.69 6.04
N PHE A 312 8.32 -9.16 7.25
CA PHE A 312 7.86 -7.79 7.50
C PHE A 312 8.75 -6.71 6.86
N HIS A 313 10.04 -6.99 6.62
CA HIS A 313 10.96 -6.07 5.96
C HIS A 313 10.60 -5.79 4.49
N LEU A 314 9.67 -6.54 3.87
CA LEU A 314 9.11 -6.22 2.55
C LEU A 314 8.53 -4.79 2.47
N PHE A 315 8.05 -4.26 3.60
CA PHE A 315 7.38 -2.96 3.69
C PHE A 315 8.29 -1.86 4.26
N THR A 316 9.47 -2.21 4.77
CA THR A 316 10.49 -1.26 5.24
C THR A 316 11.63 -1.09 4.24
N ARG A 317 11.99 -2.14 3.49
CA ARG A 317 12.90 -2.05 2.34
C ARG A 317 12.42 -0.95 1.39
N HIS A 318 13.38 -0.16 0.91
CA HIS A 318 13.13 0.91 -0.05
C HIS A 318 12.05 1.92 0.45
N GLY A 319 12.19 2.34 1.71
CA GLY A 319 11.20 3.17 2.40
C GLY A 319 11.06 4.60 1.86
N PHE A 320 10.03 4.85 1.04
CA PHE A 320 9.52 6.21 0.81
C PHE A 320 8.35 6.51 1.75
N HIS A 321 8.67 6.82 3.00
CA HIS A 321 7.72 7.01 4.10
C HIS A 321 7.20 8.45 4.27
N GLY A 322 7.68 9.40 3.47
CA GLY A 322 7.17 10.79 3.43
C GLY A 322 7.49 11.61 4.68
N GLY A 323 8.38 11.11 5.54
CA GLY A 323 8.73 11.70 6.83
C GLY A 323 8.23 10.92 8.04
N PHE A 324 7.17 10.12 7.90
CA PHE A 324 6.46 9.57 9.08
C PHE A 324 7.33 8.70 10.00
N TRP A 325 8.13 7.76 9.47
CA TRP A 325 9.08 6.96 10.27
C TRP A 325 10.13 7.78 11.04
N ARG A 326 10.38 9.03 10.64
CA ARG A 326 11.35 9.94 11.25
C ARG A 326 10.67 11.11 11.98
N PHE A 327 9.38 10.97 12.31
CA PHE A 327 8.55 12.00 12.93
C PHE A 327 7.94 11.47 14.25
N PRO A 328 8.09 12.16 15.39
CA PRO A 328 7.78 11.61 16.70
C PRO A 328 6.28 11.68 17.10
N TYR A 329 5.38 11.97 16.15
CA TYR A 329 3.94 12.13 16.40
C TYR A 329 3.13 11.32 15.39
N SER A 330 2.04 10.69 15.83
CA SER A 330 1.14 9.93 14.94
C SER A 330 0.36 10.86 14.01
N SER A 331 -0.07 10.33 12.86
CA SER A 331 -0.82 11.11 11.85
C SER A 331 -2.09 11.76 12.42
N ASP A 332 -2.86 11.01 13.22
CA ASP A 332 -4.07 11.52 13.89
C ASP A 332 -3.74 12.62 14.91
N SER A 333 -2.62 12.54 15.63
CA SER A 333 -2.25 13.53 16.66
C SER A 333 -1.90 14.91 16.10
N ILE A 334 -1.43 14.99 14.84
CA ILE A 334 -1.15 16.27 14.17
C ILE A 334 -2.29 16.74 13.26
N GLY A 335 -3.30 15.90 12.98
CA GLY A 335 -4.30 16.15 11.95
C GLY A 335 -5.01 17.51 12.07
N SER A 336 -5.47 17.87 13.26
CA SER A 336 -6.10 19.17 13.53
C SER A 336 -5.15 20.35 13.34
N SER A 337 -3.90 20.22 13.78
CA SER A 337 -2.88 21.26 13.67
C SER A 337 -2.43 21.47 12.21
N ALA A 338 -2.29 20.37 11.46
CA ALA A 338 -2.05 20.41 10.02
C ALA A 338 -3.22 21.04 9.25
N TYR A 339 -4.46 20.69 9.59
CA TYR A 339 -5.65 21.31 9.00
C TYR A 339 -5.68 22.84 9.26
N VAL A 340 -5.48 23.29 10.49
CA VAL A 340 -5.46 24.73 10.82
C VAL A 340 -4.31 25.46 10.11
N LEU A 341 -3.10 24.90 10.07
CA LEU A 341 -1.98 25.50 9.34
C LEU A 341 -2.24 25.57 7.83
N GLY A 342 -2.81 24.51 7.24
CA GLY A 342 -3.22 24.48 5.83
C GLY A 342 -4.31 25.50 5.51
N MET A 343 -5.29 25.72 6.39
CA MET A 343 -6.30 26.77 6.23
C MET A 343 -5.69 28.17 6.23
N VAL A 344 -4.84 28.47 7.21
CA VAL A 344 -4.32 29.83 7.45
C VAL A 344 -3.20 30.20 6.48
N ARG A 345 -2.36 29.23 6.11
CA ARG A 345 -1.20 29.43 5.24
C ARG A 345 -0.81 28.11 4.56
N PRO A 346 -1.40 27.76 3.39
CA PRO A 346 -1.02 26.57 2.65
C PRO A 346 0.50 26.51 2.41
N TRP A 347 1.13 25.40 2.81
CA TRP A 347 2.58 25.24 2.69
C TRP A 347 3.00 25.17 1.23
N ARG A 348 4.17 25.74 0.92
CA ARG A 348 4.78 25.70 -0.40
C ARG A 348 6.20 25.15 -0.28
N LYS A 349 6.56 24.25 -1.19
CA LYS A 349 7.87 23.59 -1.22
C LYS A 349 8.95 24.63 -1.49
N GLU A 350 9.90 24.74 -0.57
CA GLU A 350 11.15 25.49 -0.74
C GLU A 350 11.87 25.00 -2.01
N ALA A 351 12.16 25.93 -2.93
CA ALA A 351 12.78 25.65 -4.23
C ALA A 351 14.01 24.73 -4.12
#